data_AF-A0A3M1L628-F1
#
_entry.id   AF-A0A3M1L628-F1
#
_cell.length_a   1.000
_cell.length_b   1.000
_cell.length_c   1.000
_cell.angle_alpha   90.00
_cell.angle_beta   90.00
_cell.angle_gamma   90.00
#
_symmetry.space_group_name_H-M   'P 1'
#
loop_
_entity.id
_entity.type
_entity.pdbx_description
1 polymer ?
#
loop_
_entity_poly.entity_id
_entity_poly.type
_entity_poly.pdbx_seq_one_letter_code
_entity_poly.pdbx_strand_id
1 'polypeptide(L)'
;MHVYRCELTLMEATFFSSREVSNTYQTEPLIGNIALAYAFGFCQAPYFNDGTIHYKAHLGALNEAGIYVTPATIVGEPRFTLAQFNAQADAYWYAMANNVIVTRPDGTWMERRGAAWYIKRYPGDRGQKVGLENRPQHGRIRMLA
;
A
#
# COMPACT_ATOMS: atom_id res chain seq x y z
N MET A 1 -11.48 -30.64 -6.77
CA MET A 1 -11.22 -29.51 -5.85
C MET A 1 -10.89 -30.10 -4.50
N HIS A 2 -9.72 -29.75 -3.96
CA HIS A 2 -9.31 -30.20 -2.62
C HIS A 2 -9.45 -29.04 -1.65
N VAL A 3 -10.03 -29.31 -0.48
CA VAL A 3 -10.21 -28.31 0.59
C VAL A 3 -9.36 -28.77 1.76
N TYR A 4 -8.47 -27.89 2.22
CA TYR A 4 -7.56 -28.16 3.31
C TYR A 4 -7.87 -27.25 4.49
N ARG A 5 -7.75 -27.79 5.70
CA ARG A 5 -7.68 -27.01 6.92
C ARG A 5 -6.21 -26.89 7.30
N CYS A 6 -5.72 -25.66 7.32
CA CYS A 6 -4.33 -25.36 7.66
C CYS A 6 -4.29 -24.46 8.90
N GLU A 7 -3.18 -24.55 9.63
CA GLU A 7 -2.82 -23.57 10.64
C GLU A 7 -1.77 -22.64 10.03
N LEU A 8 -2.00 -21.33 10.13
CA LEU A 8 -1.09 -20.30 9.63
C LEU A 8 -0.68 -19.41 10.80
N THR A 9 0.62 -19.35 11.07
CA THR A 9 1.19 -18.42 12.05
C THR A 9 1.56 -17.13 11.33
N LEU A 10 0.93 -16.02 11.71
CA LEU A 10 1.29 -14.70 11.22
C LEU A 10 2.47 -14.17 12.05
N MET A 11 3.57 -13.83 11.37
CA MET A 11 4.77 -13.29 12.03
C MET A 11 4.59 -11.82 12.43
N GLU A 12 3.67 -11.12 11.78
CA GLU A 12 3.28 -9.74 12.05
C GLU A 12 1.81 -9.53 11.68
N ALA A 13 1.23 -8.40 12.09
CA ALA A 13 -0.11 -8.02 11.70
C ALA A 13 -0.18 -7.93 10.16
N THR A 14 -0.99 -8.80 9.56
CA THR A 14 -0.99 -8.99 8.10
C THR A 14 -2.09 -8.17 7.45
N PHE A 15 -1.72 -7.38 6.45
CA PHE A 15 -2.64 -6.52 5.72
C PHE A 15 -2.85 -6.95 4.27
N PHE A 16 -4.12 -7.06 3.88
CA PHE A 16 -4.58 -7.12 2.50
C PHE A 16 -5.60 -6.01 2.28
N SER A 17 -5.44 -5.17 1.25
CA SER A 17 -6.44 -4.13 0.92
C SER A 17 -7.66 -4.78 0.25
N SER A 18 -8.50 -5.41 1.05
CA SER A 18 -9.71 -6.11 0.59
C SER A 18 -10.86 -5.12 0.37
N ARG A 19 -10.90 -4.07 1.19
CA ARG A 19 -11.92 -3.02 1.12
C ARG A 19 -11.36 -1.68 1.55
N GLU A 20 -11.71 -0.63 0.81
CA GLU A 20 -11.35 0.76 1.13
C GLU A 20 -12.62 1.58 1.31
N VAL A 21 -12.80 2.19 2.49
CA VAL A 21 -13.96 3.03 2.83
C VAL A 21 -13.47 4.34 3.43
N SER A 22 -13.59 5.43 2.68
CA SER A 22 -13.11 6.76 3.12
C SER A 22 -11.62 6.69 3.51
N ASN A 23 -11.27 7.03 4.75
CA ASN A 23 -9.91 6.96 5.28
C ASN A 23 -9.56 5.61 5.93
N THR A 24 -10.39 4.58 5.76
CA THR A 24 -10.20 3.27 6.39
C THR A 24 -9.94 2.17 5.35
N TYR A 25 -8.78 1.54 5.48
CA TYR A 25 -8.32 0.41 4.68
C TYR A 25 -8.50 -0.88 5.48
N GLN A 26 -9.11 -1.90 4.89
CA GLN A 26 -9.53 -3.08 5.65
C GLN A 26 -9.13 -4.38 4.98
N THR A 27 -8.63 -5.30 5.81
CA THR A 27 -8.51 -6.71 5.50
C THR A 27 -9.78 -7.44 5.91
N GLU A 28 -10.46 -8.03 4.94
CA GLU A 28 -11.55 -8.98 5.19
C GLU A 28 -10.96 -10.26 5.81
N PRO A 29 -11.78 -11.14 6.46
CA PRO A 29 -11.30 -12.39 7.05
C PRO A 29 -10.94 -13.46 6.01
N LEU A 30 -10.17 -13.05 5.00
CA LEU A 30 -9.70 -13.86 3.89
C LEU A 30 -8.20 -13.63 3.67
N ILE A 31 -7.51 -14.66 3.20
CA ILE A 31 -6.13 -14.59 2.78
C ILE A 31 -6.08 -14.79 1.27
N GLY A 32 -5.47 -13.82 0.57
CA GLY A 32 -5.39 -13.81 -0.88
C GLY A 32 -4.69 -15.04 -1.45
N ASN A 33 -5.17 -15.52 -2.59
CA ASN A 33 -4.60 -16.66 -3.30
C ASN A 33 -3.11 -16.50 -3.62
N ILE A 34 -2.69 -15.31 -4.05
CA ILE A 34 -1.28 -15.04 -4.37
C ILE A 34 -0.42 -15.17 -3.10
N ALA A 35 -0.85 -14.57 -1.98
CA ALA A 35 -0.13 -14.67 -0.71
C ALA A 35 0.02 -16.13 -0.25
N LEU A 36 -1.04 -16.92 -0.39
CA LEU A 36 -1.02 -18.36 -0.09
C LEU A 36 -0.09 -19.15 -1.02
N ALA A 37 -0.03 -18.81 -2.31
CA ALA A 37 0.88 -19.47 -3.25
C ALA A 37 2.34 -19.32 -2.82
N TYR A 38 2.74 -18.14 -2.35
CA TYR A 38 4.07 -17.94 -1.77
C TYR A 38 4.22 -18.61 -0.40
N ALA A 39 3.23 -18.47 0.49
CA ALA A 39 3.30 -19.04 1.84
C ALA A 39 3.41 -20.58 1.85
N PHE A 40 2.77 -21.25 0.89
CA PHE A 40 2.86 -22.71 0.72
C PHE A 40 4.08 -23.18 -0.08
N GLY A 41 4.93 -22.26 -0.54
CA GLY A 41 6.15 -22.58 -1.29
C GLY A 41 5.91 -22.97 -2.75
N PHE A 42 4.70 -22.79 -3.27
CA PHE A 42 4.40 -22.98 -4.70
C PHE A 42 5.09 -21.93 -5.59
N CYS A 43 5.34 -20.75 -5.03
CA CYS A 43 6.10 -19.68 -5.64
C CYS A 43 7.24 -19.27 -4.71
N GLN A 44 8.34 -18.80 -5.29
CA GLN A 44 9.47 -18.26 -4.56
C GLN A 44 9.69 -16.81 -4.99
N ALA A 45 9.97 -15.92 -4.03
CA ALA A 45 10.38 -14.56 -4.30
C ALA A 45 11.80 -14.35 -3.80
N PRO A 46 12.62 -13.53 -4.49
CA PRO A 46 13.92 -13.16 -3.96
C PRO A 46 13.74 -12.39 -2.65
N TYR A 47 14.66 -12.60 -1.70
CA TYR A 47 14.66 -11.84 -0.44
C TYR A 47 14.81 -10.34 -0.69
N PHE A 48 15.65 -9.97 -1.65
CA PHE A 48 15.82 -8.59 -2.08
C PHE A 48 14.81 -8.24 -3.17
N ASN A 49 14.05 -7.18 -2.95
CA ASN A 49 13.15 -6.61 -3.95
C ASN A 49 13.80 -5.35 -4.56
N ASP A 50 14.14 -5.41 -5.84
CA ASP A 50 14.74 -4.32 -6.61
C ASP A 50 13.69 -3.44 -7.31
N GLY A 51 12.40 -3.68 -7.05
CA GLY A 51 11.27 -3.03 -7.71
C GLY A 51 10.72 -3.80 -8.91
N THR A 52 11.35 -4.91 -9.32
CA THR A 52 10.88 -5.73 -10.44
C THR A 52 9.65 -6.55 -10.05
N ILE A 53 8.62 -6.52 -10.91
CA ILE A 53 7.36 -7.24 -10.68
C ILE A 53 7.45 -8.65 -11.29
N HIS A 54 7.55 -9.67 -10.44
CA HIS A 54 7.78 -11.07 -10.88
C HIS A 54 6.54 -11.97 -10.93
N TYR A 55 5.34 -11.48 -10.56
CA TYR A 55 4.15 -12.32 -10.40
C TYR A 55 3.86 -13.25 -11.58
N LYS A 56 3.96 -12.72 -12.81
CA LYS A 56 3.68 -13.51 -14.03
C LYS A 56 4.63 -14.70 -14.17
N ALA A 57 5.91 -14.51 -13.87
CA ALA A 57 6.91 -15.56 -13.95
C ALA A 57 6.72 -16.58 -12.82
N HIS A 58 6.57 -16.11 -11.57
CA HIS A 58 6.43 -16.99 -10.41
C HIS A 58 5.16 -17.85 -10.45
N LEU A 59 4.04 -17.26 -10.88
CA LEU A 59 2.75 -17.98 -11.00
C LEU A 59 2.69 -18.83 -12.29
N GLY A 60 3.60 -18.63 -13.24
CA GLY A 60 3.64 -19.38 -14.50
C GLY A 60 3.80 -20.89 -14.29
N ALA A 61 4.76 -21.29 -13.44
CA ALA A 61 4.98 -22.69 -13.10
C ALA A 61 3.73 -23.35 -12.46
N LEU A 62 2.98 -22.58 -11.65
CA LEU A 62 1.75 -23.06 -11.02
C LEU A 62 0.65 -23.30 -12.06
N ASN A 63 0.53 -22.39 -13.02
CA ASN A 63 -0.42 -22.50 -14.13
C ASN A 63 -0.09 -23.68 -15.05
N GLU A 64 1.19 -23.91 -15.35
CA GLU A 64 1.64 -25.06 -16.16
C GLU A 64 1.35 -26.40 -15.48
N ALA A 65 1.46 -26.45 -14.14
CA ALA A 65 1.06 -27.60 -13.34
C ALA A 65 -0.47 -27.79 -13.24
N GLY A 66 -1.28 -26.86 -13.78
CA GLY A 66 -2.74 -26.91 -13.69
C GLY A 66 -3.27 -26.70 -12.27
N ILE A 67 -2.49 -26.04 -11.40
CA ILE A 67 -2.84 -25.82 -10.00
C ILE A 67 -3.42 -24.40 -9.84
N TYR A 68 -4.58 -24.31 -9.20
CA TYR A 68 -5.17 -23.03 -8.79
C TYR A 68 -5.36 -23.00 -7.27
N VAL A 69 -4.71 -22.05 -6.61
CA VAL A 69 -4.91 -21.78 -5.19
C VAL A 69 -6.11 -20.85 -5.03
N THR A 70 -7.14 -21.31 -4.33
CA THR A 70 -8.28 -20.45 -3.97
C THR A 70 -7.94 -19.59 -2.75
N PRO A 71 -8.49 -18.38 -2.62
CA PRO A 71 -8.40 -17.63 -1.36
C PRO A 71 -8.88 -18.48 -0.18
N ALA A 72 -8.20 -18.37 0.96
CA ALA A 72 -8.61 -19.06 2.18
C ALA A 72 -9.49 -18.13 3.04
N THR A 73 -10.39 -18.74 3.81
CA THR A 73 -11.15 -18.05 4.87
C THR A 73 -10.70 -18.57 6.23
N ILE A 74 -10.97 -17.80 7.28
CA ILE A 74 -10.60 -18.13 8.65
C ILE A 74 -11.69 -19.01 9.28
N VAL A 75 -11.28 -20.05 10.00
CA VAL A 75 -12.18 -20.89 10.77
C VAL A 75 -12.34 -20.31 12.18
N GLY A 76 -13.57 -20.03 12.59
CA GLY A 76 -13.88 -19.44 13.89
C GLY A 76 -13.97 -17.90 13.83
N GLU A 77 -13.66 -17.25 14.95
CA GLU A 77 -13.74 -15.79 15.05
C GLU A 77 -12.40 -15.15 14.65
N PRO A 78 -12.34 -14.40 13.53
CA PRO A 78 -11.13 -13.71 13.10
C PRO A 78 -10.81 -12.55 14.04
N ARG A 79 -9.53 -12.37 14.34
CA ARG A 79 -9.01 -11.28 15.18
C ARG A 79 -8.30 -10.25 14.31
N PHE A 80 -8.49 -8.98 14.67
CA PHE A 80 -7.94 -7.86 13.92
C PHE A 80 -7.32 -6.83 14.83
N THR A 81 -6.22 -6.24 14.37
CA THR A 81 -5.62 -5.04 14.95
C THR A 81 -6.00 -3.83 14.11
N LEU A 82 -6.40 -2.73 14.77
CA LEU A 82 -6.58 -1.44 14.12
C LEU A 82 -5.41 -0.53 14.46
N ALA A 83 -4.83 0.09 13.44
CA ALA A 83 -3.81 1.11 13.60
C ALA A 83 -4.18 2.38 12.82
N GLN A 84 -3.71 3.53 13.29
CA GLN A 84 -3.78 4.80 12.57
C GLN A 84 -2.38 5.15 12.04
N PHE A 85 -2.29 5.61 10.81
CA PHE A 85 -1.03 6.02 10.18
C PHE A 85 -1.14 7.44 9.62
N ASN A 86 0.01 8.13 9.54
CA ASN A 86 0.10 9.43 8.91
C ASN A 86 0.17 9.24 7.38
N ALA A 87 -0.73 9.88 6.64
CA ALA A 87 -0.75 9.86 5.19
C ALA A 87 -0.10 11.12 4.57
N GLN A 88 0.43 12.02 5.41
CA GLN A 88 1.17 13.19 4.99
C GLN A 88 2.57 12.79 4.50
N ALA A 89 3.09 13.56 3.55
CA ALA A 89 4.51 13.49 3.24
C ALA A 89 5.34 13.90 4.46
N ASP A 90 6.62 13.52 4.47
CA ASP A 90 7.57 13.98 5.48
C ASP A 90 7.58 15.52 5.55
N ALA A 91 7.73 16.06 6.76
CA ALA A 91 7.84 17.51 7.02
C ALA A 91 8.94 18.19 6.21
N TYR A 92 10.00 17.45 5.84
CA TYR A 92 11.04 17.97 4.96
C TYR A 92 10.53 18.27 3.54
N TRP A 93 9.52 17.54 3.05
CA TRP A 93 9.05 17.58 1.65
C TRP A 93 7.74 18.34 1.44
N TYR A 94 7.20 19.02 2.46
CA TYR A 94 5.98 19.81 2.32
C TYR A 94 6.07 21.23 2.86
N ALA A 95 5.20 22.10 2.36
CA ALA A 95 4.93 23.41 2.93
C ALA A 95 3.45 23.54 3.30
N MET A 96 3.17 24.28 4.39
CA MET A 96 1.80 24.63 4.77
C MET A 96 1.32 25.84 3.96
N ALA A 97 0.33 25.63 3.12
CA ALA A 97 -0.46 26.70 2.52
C ALA A 97 -1.60 27.11 3.46
N ASN A 98 -2.62 27.83 2.95
CA ASN A 98 -3.77 28.23 3.76
C ASN A 98 -4.60 27.01 4.16
N ASN A 99 -4.28 26.42 5.32
CA ASN A 99 -4.88 25.20 5.89
C ASN A 99 -4.82 23.94 5.00
N VAL A 100 -3.86 23.87 4.06
CA VAL A 100 -3.66 22.73 3.17
C VAL A 100 -2.17 22.43 3.05
N ILE A 101 -1.81 21.15 3.10
CA ILE A 101 -0.43 20.69 2.87
C ILE A 101 -0.18 20.64 1.37
N VAL A 102 0.94 21.21 0.94
CA VAL A 102 1.41 21.11 -0.44
C VAL A 102 2.68 20.26 -0.43
N THR A 103 2.59 19.05 -0.99
CA THR A 103 3.68 18.06 -1.01
C THR A 103 4.50 18.15 -2.29
N ARG A 104 5.77 17.76 -2.21
CA ARG A 104 6.68 17.66 -3.36
C ARG A 104 7.23 16.26 -3.51
N PRO A 105 7.01 15.63 -4.66
CA PRO A 105 7.61 14.32 -4.94
C PRO A 105 9.13 14.38 -5.19
N ASP A 106 9.68 15.52 -5.62
CA ASP A 106 11.02 15.62 -6.24
C ASP A 106 12.04 16.50 -5.48
N GLY A 107 11.64 17.11 -4.35
CA GLY A 107 12.54 17.89 -3.50
C GLY A 107 13.02 19.24 -4.04
N THR A 108 12.39 19.76 -5.10
CA THR A 108 12.74 21.04 -5.73
C THR A 108 12.34 22.26 -4.88
N TRP A 109 12.62 23.53 -5.28
CA TRP A 109 12.41 24.75 -4.46
C TRP A 109 11.01 25.36 -4.59
N MET A 110 10.37 25.83 -3.50
CA MET A 110 8.96 26.32 -3.49
C MET A 110 9.00 27.82 -3.39
N GLU A 111 8.17 28.47 -4.19
CA GLU A 111 7.97 29.89 -4.05
C GLU A 111 6.48 30.17 -3.93
N ARG A 112 6.12 30.89 -2.88
CA ARG A 112 4.78 31.47 -2.74
C ARG A 112 4.77 32.81 -3.48
N ARG A 113 3.87 32.96 -4.46
CA ARG A 113 3.60 34.24 -5.12
C ARG A 113 2.14 34.61 -4.90
N GLY A 114 1.90 35.54 -3.97
CA GLY A 114 0.56 35.89 -3.50
C GLY A 114 -0.14 34.72 -2.80
N ALA A 115 -1.28 34.28 -3.35
CA ALA A 115 -2.06 33.15 -2.84
C ALA A 115 -1.70 31.80 -3.49
N ALA A 116 -0.90 31.80 -4.55
CA ALA A 116 -0.54 30.60 -5.30
C ALA A 116 0.87 30.11 -4.95
N TRP A 117 1.04 28.79 -4.94
CA TRP A 117 2.33 28.12 -4.75
C TRP A 117 2.88 27.63 -6.08
N TYR A 118 4.19 27.82 -6.29
CA TYR A 118 4.89 27.41 -7.49
C TYR A 118 6.06 26.49 -7.14
N ILE A 119 6.21 25.40 -7.89
CA ILE A 119 7.39 24.52 -7.83
C ILE A 119 8.42 25.02 -8.83
N LYS A 120 9.64 25.33 -8.38
CA LYS A 120 10.80 25.67 -9.20
C LYS A 120 11.82 24.56 -9.16
N ARG A 121 12.14 23.98 -10.32
CA ARG A 121 13.12 22.88 -10.41
C ARG A 121 14.57 23.36 -10.37
N TYR A 122 14.83 24.58 -10.84
CA TYR A 122 16.16 25.20 -10.89
C TYR A 122 16.07 26.72 -10.72
N PRO A 123 17.18 27.41 -10.36
CA PRO A 123 17.21 28.87 -10.30
C PRO A 123 16.82 29.48 -11.65
N GLY A 124 15.85 30.41 -11.65
CA GLY A 124 15.33 31.05 -12.86
C GLY A 124 14.12 30.37 -13.51
N ASP A 125 13.71 29.19 -13.03
CA ASP A 125 12.47 28.53 -13.48
C ASP A 125 11.26 29.45 -13.23
N ARG A 126 10.34 29.56 -14.20
CA ARG A 126 9.09 30.31 -14.02
C ARG A 126 8.20 29.69 -12.93
N GLY A 127 8.37 28.38 -12.74
CA GLY A 127 7.73 27.55 -11.75
C GLY A 127 6.35 27.06 -12.21
N GLN A 128 6.00 25.83 -11.83
CA GLN A 128 4.69 25.25 -12.09
C GLN A 128 3.75 25.52 -10.92
N LYS A 129 2.58 26.12 -11.19
CA LYS A 129 1.56 26.35 -10.16
C LYS A 129 1.04 25.01 -9.64
N VAL A 130 0.97 24.86 -8.32
CA VAL A 130 0.45 23.67 -7.66
C VAL A 130 -1.00 23.92 -7.21
N GLY A 131 -1.87 22.96 -7.48
CA GLY A 131 -3.22 22.95 -6.91
C GLY A 131 -3.18 22.60 -5.43
N LEU A 132 -3.96 23.31 -4.62
CA LEU A 132 -4.15 22.95 -3.22
C LEU A 132 -5.14 21.78 -3.18
N GLU A 133 -4.70 20.62 -2.69
CA GLU A 133 -5.55 19.44 -2.55
C GLU A 133 -5.63 19.05 -1.07
N ASN A 134 -6.85 19.00 -0.53
CA ASN A 134 -7.07 18.59 0.85
C ASN A 134 -7.11 17.06 0.93
N ARG A 135 -5.95 16.44 1.07
CA ARG A 135 -5.84 14.98 1.25
C ARG A 135 -6.09 14.60 2.70
N PRO A 136 -6.68 13.42 2.98
CA PRO A 136 -6.77 12.88 4.33
C PRO A 136 -5.39 12.86 4.98
N GLN A 137 -5.27 13.46 6.15
CA GLN A 137 -3.99 13.55 6.86
C GLN A 137 -3.67 12.26 7.61
N HIS A 138 -4.69 11.50 7.97
CA HIS A 138 -4.56 10.23 8.66
C HIS A 138 -5.38 9.16 7.96
N GLY A 139 -4.81 7.97 7.87
CA GLY A 139 -5.50 6.75 7.47
C GLY A 139 -5.65 5.81 8.66
N ARG A 140 -6.63 4.92 8.58
CA ARG A 140 -6.80 3.80 9.52
C ARG A 140 -6.67 2.51 8.75
N ILE A 141 -5.99 1.53 9.34
CA ILE A 141 -5.77 0.22 8.75
C ILE A 141 -6.26 -0.86 9.71
N ARG A 142 -7.10 -1.77 9.22
CA ARG A 142 -7.56 -2.96 9.94
C ARG A 142 -6.86 -4.18 9.35
N MET A 143 -6.01 -4.80 10.16
CA MET A 143 -5.09 -5.88 9.77
C MET A 143 -5.43 -7.15 10.54
N LEU A 144 -5.18 -8.31 9.94
CA LEU A 144 -5.37 -9.60 10.58
C LEU A 144 -4.26 -9.85 11.62
N ALA A 145 -4.60 -10.28 12.84
CA ALA A 145 -3.66 -10.47 13.95
C ALA A 145 -4.15 -11.50 14.96
#